data_AF-A0A2E3D068-F1
#
_entry.id   AF-A0A2E3D068-F1
#
_cell.length_a   1.000
_cell.length_b   1.000
_cell.length_c   1.000
_cell.angle_alpha   90.00
_cell.angle_beta   90.00
_cell.angle_gamma   90.00
#
_symmetry.space_group_name_H-M   'P 1'
#
loop_
_entity.id
_entity.type
_entity.pdbx_description
1 polymer ?
#
loop_
_entity_poly.entity_id
_entity_poly.type
_entity_poly.pdbx_seq_one_letter_code
_entity_poly.pdbx_strand_id
1 'polypeptide(L)'
;MPRPHHPYYLTDSNGRLCFTQQGLETLRPYFALAGIDIRKIKTEVDYFQARQQSSPYFTDWLKQRAANWPDTDQFNLLRNALFDGV
;
A
#
# COMPACT_ATOMS: atom_id res chain seq x y z
N MET A 1 2.09 19.81 -11.60
CA MET A 1 2.45 18.44 -11.99
C MET A 1 1.22 17.56 -11.83
N PRO A 2 0.66 16.95 -12.88
CA PRO A 2 -0.47 16.04 -12.73
C PRO A 2 0.01 14.80 -11.98
N ARG A 3 -0.65 14.49 -10.86
CA ARG A 3 -0.31 13.33 -10.04
C ARG A 3 -0.71 12.05 -10.80
N PRO A 4 0.08 10.97 -10.70
CA PRO A 4 -0.29 9.71 -11.35
C PRO A 4 -1.64 9.23 -10.78
N HIS A 5 -2.64 9.10 -11.65
CA HIS A 5 -3.90 8.45 -11.31
C HIS A 5 -3.62 6.97 -11.08
N HIS A 6 -3.43 6.58 -9.82
CA HIS A 6 -3.29 5.17 -9.48
C HIS A 6 -4.68 4.53 -9.48
N PRO A 7 -4.88 3.36 -10.10
CA PRO A 7 -6.21 2.72 -10.19
C PRO A 7 -6.84 2.38 -8.83
N TYR A 8 -6.04 2.35 -7.76
CA TYR A 8 -6.44 1.90 -6.43
C TYR A 8 -6.59 3.02 -5.39
N TYR A 9 -5.97 4.18 -5.62
CA TYR A 9 -6.03 5.28 -4.68
C TYR A 9 -5.79 6.62 -5.37
N LEU A 10 -6.43 7.64 -4.82
CA LEU A 10 -6.31 9.04 -5.21
C LEU A 10 -5.63 9.79 -4.09
N THR A 11 -4.63 10.60 -4.43
CA THR A 11 -3.96 11.51 -3.48
C THR A 11 -4.26 12.96 -3.84
N ASP A 12 -4.96 13.67 -2.96
CA ASP A 12 -5.28 15.09 -3.14
C ASP A 12 -4.05 15.98 -2.87
N SER A 13 -4.07 17.22 -3.36
CA SER A 13 -2.99 18.20 -3.18
C SER A 13 -2.56 18.43 -1.73
N ASN A 14 -3.39 18.07 -0.75
CA ASN A 14 -3.17 18.23 0.69
C ASN A 14 -2.64 16.94 1.36
N GLY A 15 -2.34 15.88 0.59
CA GLY A 15 -1.84 14.61 1.11
C GLY A 15 -2.93 13.68 1.63
N ARG A 16 -4.21 13.95 1.35
CA ARG A 16 -5.30 13.03 1.65
C ARG A 16 -5.29 11.88 0.66
N LEU A 17 -5.31 10.67 1.20
CA LEU A 17 -5.39 9.43 0.46
C LEU A 17 -6.83 8.92 0.54
N CYS A 18 -7.45 8.70 -0.61
CA CYS A 18 -8.76 8.07 -0.72
C CYS A 18 -8.65 6.86 -1.64
N PHE A 19 -9.02 5.69 -1.11
CA PHE A 19 -9.09 4.48 -1.92
C PHE A 19 -10.26 4.54 -2.88
N THR A 20 -10.02 4.15 -4.13
CA THR A 20 -11.11 3.93 -5.09
C THR A 20 -11.90 2.70 -4.68
N GLN A 21 -13.11 2.51 -5.21
CA GLN A 21 -13.89 1.31 -4.92
C GLN A 21 -13.14 0.03 -5.32
N GLN A 22 -12.49 0.04 -6.48
CA GLN A 22 -11.61 -1.05 -6.92
C GLN A 22 -10.43 -1.27 -5.97
N GLY A 23 -9.84 -0.19 -5.46
CA GLY A 23 -8.81 -0.23 -4.42
C GLY A 23 -9.31 -0.85 -3.12
N LEU A 24 -10.51 -0.49 -2.66
CA LEU A 24 -11.12 -1.10 -1.48
C LEU A 24 -11.40 -2.58 -1.69
N GLU A 25 -12.03 -2.97 -2.80
CA GLU A 25 -12.36 -4.38 -3.06
C GLU A 25 -11.09 -5.24 -3.17
N THR A 26 -10.06 -4.72 -3.83
CA THR A 26 -8.81 -5.42 -4.03
C THR A 26 -7.96 -5.44 -2.76
N LEU A 27 -7.84 -4.31 -2.07
CA LEU A 27 -6.89 -4.14 -0.97
C LEU A 27 -7.46 -4.42 0.42
N ARG A 28 -8.78 -4.26 0.64
CA ARG A 28 -9.42 -4.50 1.95
C ARG A 28 -9.11 -5.88 2.54
N PRO A 29 -9.14 -7.00 1.78
CA PRO A 29 -8.75 -8.30 2.33
C PRO A 29 -7.31 -8.30 2.85
N TYR A 30 -6.40 -7.60 2.18
CA TYR A 30 -4.98 -7.55 2.54
C TYR A 30 -4.75 -6.74 3.81
N PHE A 31 -5.41 -5.60 3.95
CA PHE A 31 -5.35 -4.82 5.19
C PHE A 31 -6.03 -5.56 6.36
N ALA A 32 -7.13 -6.26 6.10
CA ALA A 32 -7.81 -7.06 7.13
C ALA A 32 -6.92 -8.19 7.68
N LEU A 33 -6.10 -8.83 6.85
CA LEU A 33 -5.09 -9.83 7.29
C LEU A 33 -4.03 -9.24 8.22
N ALA A 34 -3.75 -7.94 8.08
CA ALA A 34 -2.87 -7.19 8.97
C ALA A 34 -3.58 -6.63 10.21
N GLY A 35 -4.88 -6.89 10.38
CA GLY A 35 -5.69 -6.29 11.46
C GLY A 35 -6.01 -4.81 11.24
N ILE A 36 -5.84 -4.30 10.02
CA ILE A 36 -6.00 -2.88 9.68
C ILE A 36 -7.33 -2.69 8.94
N ASP A 37 -8.13 -1.72 9.37
CA ASP A 37 -9.27 -1.25 8.59
C ASP A 37 -8.79 -0.19 7.59
N ILE A 38 -8.70 -0.57 6.32
CA ILE A 38 -8.28 0.32 5.22
C ILE A 38 -9.09 1.62 5.15
N ARG A 39 -10.34 1.64 5.65
CA ARG A 39 -11.19 2.85 5.70
C ARG A 39 -10.73 3.88 6.72
N LYS A 40 -9.85 3.49 7.65
CA LYS A 40 -9.25 4.40 8.64
C LYS A 40 -8.02 5.13 8.10
N ILE A 41 -7.46 4.69 6.97
CA ILE A 41 -6.31 5.33 6.33
C ILE A 41 -6.81 6.51 5.51
N LYS A 42 -6.47 7.73 5.93
CA LYS A 42 -6.90 8.98 5.27
C LYS A 42 -5.76 9.80 4.70
N THR A 43 -4.53 9.45 5.04
CA THR A 43 -3.30 10.11 4.60
C THR A 43 -2.22 9.08 4.30
N GLU A 44 -1.18 9.49 3.56
CA GLU A 44 0.02 8.64 3.39
C GLU A 44 0.66 8.31 4.74
N VAL A 45 0.64 9.25 5.70
CA VAL A 45 1.16 9.03 7.05
C VAL A 45 0.38 7.92 7.77
N ASP A 46 -0.95 7.92 7.69
CA ASP A 46 -1.77 6.84 8.27
C ASP A 46 -1.45 5.49 7.62
N TYR A 47 -1.17 5.47 6.32
CA TYR A 47 -0.76 4.26 5.61
C TYR A 47 0.56 3.73 6.14
N PHE A 48 1.57 4.60 6.32
CA PHE A 48 2.86 4.21 6.88
C PHE A 48 2.75 3.74 8.33
N GLN A 49 1.95 4.42 9.17
CA GLN A 49 1.73 4.00 10.56
C GLN A 49 1.00 2.66 10.65
N ALA A 50 -0.04 2.47 9.84
CA ALA A 50 -0.76 1.20 9.78
C ALA A 50 0.19 0.07 9.34
N ARG A 51 1.11 0.36 8.41
CA ARG A 51 2.17 -0.56 7.98
C ARG A 51 3.17 -0.88 9.08
N GLN A 52 3.60 0.09 9.89
CA GLN A 52 4.46 -0.16 11.05
C GLN A 52 3.77 -0.98 12.15
N GLN A 53 2.46 -0.84 12.29
CA GLN A 53 1.66 -1.60 13.24
C GLN A 53 1.26 -2.99 12.74
N SER A 54 1.47 -3.27 11.44
CA SER A 54 1.13 -4.57 10.86
C SER A 54 2.04 -5.67 11.40
N SER A 55 1.43 -6.80 11.76
CA SER A 55 2.10 -7.99 12.31
C SER A 55 3.23 -8.49 11.39
N PRO A 56 4.30 -9.14 11.91
CA PRO A 56 5.35 -9.78 11.11
C PRO A 56 4.83 -10.65 9.95
N TYR A 57 3.65 -11.26 10.14
CA TYR A 57 2.93 -12.01 9.11
C TYR A 57 2.58 -11.17 7.87
N PHE A 58 2.25 -9.89 8.03
CA PHE A 58 1.98 -9.00 6.91
C PHE A 58 3.26 -8.73 6.12
N THR A 59 4.39 -8.50 6.80
CA THR A 59 5.69 -8.31 6.14
C THR A 59 6.10 -9.55 5.36
N ASP A 60 5.93 -10.75 5.93
CA ASP A 60 6.23 -12.01 5.24
C ASP A 60 5.28 -12.28 4.07
N TRP A 61 3.98 -11.99 4.23
CA TRP A 61 3.03 -12.04 3.13
C TRP A 61 3.36 -11.05 2.02
N LEU A 62 3.76 -9.82 2.36
CA LEU A 62 4.16 -8.79 1.40
C LEU A 62 5.40 -9.23 0.62
N LYS A 63 6.38 -9.85 1.30
CA LYS A 63 7.57 -10.44 0.66
C LYS A 63 7.18 -11.55 -0.31
N GLN A 64 6.31 -12.49 0.10
CA GLN A 64 5.83 -13.56 -0.78
C GLN A 64 5.06 -13.04 -1.98
N ARG A 65 4.25 -11.98 -1.80
CA ARG A 65 3.51 -11.37 -2.92
C ARG A 65 4.42 -10.59 -3.85
N ALA A 66 5.37 -9.84 -3.32
CA ALA A 66 6.35 -9.09 -4.11
C ALA A 66 7.31 -10.02 -4.87
N ALA A 67 7.57 -11.24 -4.36
CA ALA A 67 8.33 -12.26 -5.07
C ALA A 67 7.66 -12.71 -6.38
N ASN A 68 6.34 -12.59 -6.48
CA ASN A 68 5.58 -12.92 -7.70
C ASN A 68 5.42 -11.75 -8.68
N TRP A 69 6.01 -10.57 -8.38
CA TRP A 69 5.96 -9.45 -9.32
C TRP A 69 6.94 -9.63 -10.49
N PRO A 70 6.61 -9.09 -11.67
CA PRO A 70 7.52 -9.09 -12.81
C PRO A 70 8.83 -8.37 -12.48
N ASP A 71 9.96 -8.93 -12.92
CA ASP A 71 11.27 -8.25 -12.85
C ASP A 71 11.35 -7.16 -13.92
N THR A 72 10.79 -6.01 -13.56
CA THR A 72 10.84 -4.78 -14.35
C THR A 72 11.24 -3.63 -13.45
N ASP A 73 11.82 -2.59 -14.02
CA ASP A 73 12.32 -1.44 -13.27
C ASP A 73 11.23 -0.81 -12.38
N GLN A 74 9.98 -0.76 -12.85
CA GLN A 74 8.85 -0.25 -12.05
C GLN A 74 8.56 -1.09 -10.80
N PHE A 75 8.53 -2.42 -10.93
CA PHE A 75 8.25 -3.31 -9.79
C PHE A 75 9.45 -3.45 -8.86
N ASN A 76 10.68 -3.30 -9.37
CA ASN A 76 11.89 -3.22 -8.56
C ASN A 76 11.93 -1.95 -7.71
N LEU A 77 11.54 -0.81 -8.28
CA LEU A 77 11.43 0.45 -7.56
C LEU A 77 10.36 0.37 -6.46
N LEU A 78 9.24 -0.31 -6.73
CA LEU A 78 8.21 -0.62 -5.72
C LEU A 78 8.73 -1.55 -4.61
N ARG A 79 9.49 -2.60 -4.94
CA ARG A 79 10.13 -3.48 -3.93
C ARG A 79 11.06 -2.70 -3.01
N ASN A 80 11.93 -1.87 -3.57
CA ASN A 80 12.87 -1.06 -2.78
C ASN A 80 12.12 -0.06 -1.90
N ALA A 81 11.12 0.66 -2.43
CA ALA A 81 10.29 1.57 -1.63
C ALA A 81 9.52 0.86 -0.51
N LEU A 82 9.18 -0.42 -0.71
CA LEU A 82 8.51 -1.22 0.29
C LEU A 82 9.48 -1.76 1.36
N PHE A 83 10.69 -2.18 1.02
CA PHE A 83 11.54 -2.94 1.95
C PHE A 83 12.83 -2.22 2.40
N ASP A 84 13.34 -1.21 1.70
CA ASP A 84 14.59 -0.50 2.06
C ASP A 84 14.38 0.68 3.04
N GLY A 85 13.16 0.91 3.52
CA GLY A 85 12.84 1.96 4.48
C GLY A 85 12.89 1.56 5.96
N VAL A 86 13.57 0.45 6.30
CA VAL A 86 13.75 -0.05 7.68
C VAL A 86 15.19 0.15 8.12
#